data_AF-A0A7W1QTW0-F1
#
_entry.id   AF-A0A7W1QTW0-F1
#
_cell.length_a   1.000
_cell.length_b   1.000
_cell.length_c   1.000
_cell.angle_alpha   90.00
_cell.angle_beta   90.00
_cell.angle_gamma   90.00
#
_symmetry.space_group_name_H-M   'P 1'
#
loop_
_entity.id
_entity.type
_entity.pdbx_description
1 polymer ?
#
loop_
_entity_poly.entity_id
_entity_poly.type
_entity_poly.pdbx_seq_one_letter_code
_entity_poly.pdbx_strand_id
1 'polypeptide(L)'
;MSYVVTQRRKVGADSNKLYPEDIPVHEWYRFVLSYPPHLVRDYIKRFGITKDQLVLDPFCGTGTTNVECKKLGIPSVGIEANLVAHFAGHVKINWNPDPDGLIKHASAVAESVLSALRTVGIEDDLFFTSNAGSLAYLRTLPPEVMKLMLTNSISPLPLHKVLVLIDQLKSRSDERYYHHEMLALAKALVCTISNLKFGPEVGIGRIKDDVSVIRTWLAGVQIMADDLRNVNHLRDVPAYI
;
A
#
# COMPACT_ATOMS: atom_id res chain seq x y z
N MET A 1 24.78 -17.92 -45.92
CA MET A 1 24.94 -18.03 -44.46
C MET A 1 24.90 -16.63 -43.86
N SER A 2 23.70 -16.14 -43.54
CA SER A 2 23.50 -14.86 -42.88
C SER A 2 23.42 -15.10 -41.37
N TYR A 3 24.35 -14.48 -40.63
CA TYR A 3 24.36 -14.53 -39.17
C TYR A 3 23.15 -13.78 -38.62
N VAL A 4 22.26 -14.49 -37.92
CA VAL A 4 21.23 -13.88 -37.08
C VAL A 4 21.94 -13.33 -35.85
N VAL A 5 22.12 -12.01 -35.81
CA VAL A 5 22.52 -11.30 -34.59
C VAL A 5 21.32 -11.32 -33.64
N THR A 6 21.30 -12.27 -32.71
CA THR A 6 20.43 -12.18 -31.53
C THR A 6 20.76 -10.89 -30.79
N GLN A 7 19.88 -9.90 -30.90
CA GLN A 7 19.91 -8.71 -30.05
C GLN A 7 19.77 -9.16 -28.59
N ARG A 8 20.90 -9.24 -27.88
CA ARG A 8 20.88 -9.25 -26.41
C ARG A 8 20.28 -7.92 -25.97
N ARG A 9 19.05 -7.95 -25.46
CA ARG A 9 18.45 -6.83 -24.72
C ARG A 9 19.46 -6.39 -23.65
N LYS A 10 19.85 -5.11 -23.68
CA LYS A 10 20.68 -4.50 -22.63
C LYS A 10 19.92 -4.60 -21.30
N VAL A 11 20.35 -5.52 -20.44
CA VAL A 11 19.93 -5.59 -19.04
C VAL A 11 20.70 -4.47 -18.33
N GLY A 12 20.02 -3.40 -17.93
CA GLY A 12 20.63 -2.35 -17.11
C GLY A 12 20.07 -0.97 -17.39
N ALA A 13 19.06 -0.59 -16.59
CA ALA A 13 18.50 0.74 -16.30
C ALA A 13 16.96 0.75 -16.31
N ASP A 14 16.34 -0.02 -17.22
CA ASP A 14 14.86 -0.08 -17.37
C ASP A 14 14.21 -1.34 -16.76
N SER A 15 15.00 -2.22 -16.13
CA SER A 15 14.58 -3.60 -15.79
C SER A 15 13.60 -3.73 -14.62
N ASN A 16 13.37 -2.69 -13.81
CA ASN A 16 12.42 -2.72 -12.68
C ASN A 16 11.26 -1.73 -12.82
N LYS A 17 11.08 -1.13 -14.00
CA LYS A 17 9.94 -0.25 -14.27
C LYS A 17 8.64 -1.06 -14.29
N LEU A 18 7.59 -0.51 -13.69
CA LEU A 18 6.24 -1.04 -13.88
C LEU A 18 5.74 -0.59 -15.24
N TYR A 19 5.15 -1.52 -15.97
CA TYR A 19 4.30 -1.18 -17.10
C TYR A 19 2.90 -0.83 -16.59
N PRO A 20 2.08 -0.10 -17.37
CA PRO A 20 0.73 0.26 -16.94
C PRO A 20 -0.11 -0.94 -16.50
N GLU A 21 0.03 -2.09 -17.17
CA GLU A 21 -0.63 -3.35 -16.82
C GLU A 21 -0.12 -4.00 -15.52
N ASP A 22 1.09 -3.63 -15.07
CA ASP A 22 1.68 -4.11 -13.82
C ASP A 22 1.14 -3.33 -12.60
N ILE A 23 0.53 -2.16 -12.79
CA ILE A 23 0.15 -1.25 -11.70
C ILE A 23 -0.97 -1.83 -10.80
N PRO A 24 -2.09 -2.34 -11.35
CA PRO A 24 -3.20 -2.79 -10.52
C PRO A 24 -2.78 -3.83 -9.48
N VAL A 25 -3.24 -3.65 -8.24
CA VAL A 25 -2.90 -4.44 -7.04
C VAL A 25 -1.45 -4.30 -6.55
N HIS A 26 -0.47 -4.15 -7.45
CA HIS A 26 0.94 -4.04 -7.04
C HIS A 26 1.26 -2.69 -6.39
N GLU A 27 0.63 -1.60 -6.85
CA GLU A 27 0.83 -0.27 -6.26
C GLU A 27 0.17 -0.07 -4.89
N TRP A 28 -0.72 -0.99 -4.47
CA TRP A 28 -1.34 -0.98 -3.13
C TRP A 28 -0.29 -0.90 -2.03
N TYR A 29 0.81 -1.65 -2.20
CA TYR A 29 2.02 -1.50 -1.41
C TYR A 29 3.18 -2.19 -2.14
N ARG A 30 4.30 -1.46 -2.31
CA ARG A 30 5.47 -1.92 -3.06
C ARG A 30 6.77 -1.57 -2.35
N PHE A 31 7.67 -2.54 -2.25
CA PHE A 31 9.05 -2.29 -1.85
C PHE A 31 9.88 -1.84 -3.04
N VAL A 32 10.83 -0.92 -2.79
CA VAL A 32 11.76 -0.40 -3.83
C VAL A 32 12.57 -1.52 -4.50
N LEU A 33 12.84 -2.61 -3.78
CA LEU A 33 13.65 -3.73 -4.25
C LEU A 33 12.84 -4.86 -4.91
N SER A 34 11.51 -4.70 -5.07
CA SER A 34 10.70 -5.71 -5.75
C SER A 34 11.05 -5.82 -7.23
N TYR A 35 11.23 -7.05 -7.71
CA TYR A 35 11.31 -7.35 -9.15
C TYR A 35 9.98 -6.99 -9.84
N PRO A 36 9.99 -6.71 -11.17
CA PRO A 36 8.78 -6.27 -11.85
C PRO A 36 7.80 -7.44 -12.07
N PRO A 37 6.48 -7.20 -12.06
CA PRO A 37 5.49 -8.26 -12.22
C PRO A 37 5.58 -9.01 -13.56
N HIS A 38 5.89 -8.31 -14.66
CA HIS A 38 6.09 -8.96 -15.97
C HIS A 38 7.21 -10.03 -15.98
N LEU A 39 8.22 -9.92 -15.10
CA LEU A 39 9.24 -10.97 -14.98
C LEU A 39 8.65 -12.29 -14.49
N VAL A 40 7.67 -12.23 -13.57
CA VAL A 40 6.96 -13.43 -13.10
C VAL A 40 6.20 -14.08 -14.25
N ARG A 41 5.50 -13.28 -15.05
CA ARG A 41 4.74 -13.76 -16.22
C ARG A 41 5.66 -14.45 -17.24
N ASP A 42 6.86 -13.90 -17.46
CA ASP A 42 7.87 -14.51 -18.33
C ASP A 42 8.33 -15.89 -17.80
N TYR A 43 8.56 -16.03 -16.49
CA TYR A 43 8.94 -17.32 -15.89
C TYR A 43 7.80 -18.33 -15.89
N ILE A 44 6.57 -17.91 -15.58
CA ILE A 44 5.36 -18.75 -15.68
C ILE A 44 5.25 -19.34 -17.08
N LYS A 45 5.40 -18.51 -18.11
CA LYS A 45 5.38 -18.95 -19.51
C LYS A 45 6.53 -19.88 -19.85
N ARG A 46 7.76 -19.52 -19.43
CA ARG A 46 8.97 -20.29 -19.74
C ARG A 46 8.95 -21.70 -19.12
N PHE A 47 8.39 -21.82 -17.91
CA PHE A 47 8.26 -23.10 -17.22
C PHE A 47 6.98 -23.86 -17.60
N GLY A 48 6.10 -23.26 -18.41
CA GLY A 48 4.84 -23.88 -18.82
C GLY A 48 3.88 -24.12 -17.65
N ILE A 49 3.90 -23.23 -16.65
CA ILE A 49 3.06 -23.36 -15.46
C ILE A 49 1.59 -23.13 -15.84
N THR A 50 0.72 -24.03 -15.41
CA THR A 50 -0.72 -23.99 -15.67
C THR A 50 -1.52 -23.88 -14.38
N LYS A 51 -2.83 -23.61 -14.51
CA LYS A 51 -3.77 -23.53 -13.38
C LYS A 51 -3.93 -24.84 -12.58
N ASP A 52 -3.47 -25.96 -13.13
CA ASP A 52 -3.53 -27.27 -12.48
C ASP A 52 -2.31 -27.53 -11.58
N GLN A 53 -1.39 -26.57 -11.48
CA GLN A 53 -0.17 -26.64 -10.67
C GLN A 53 -0.18 -25.56 -9.59
N LEU A 54 0.51 -25.84 -8.48
CA LEU A 54 0.68 -24.92 -7.36
C LEU A 54 2.06 -24.25 -7.42
N VAL A 55 2.09 -22.92 -7.34
CA VAL A 55 3.35 -22.16 -7.24
C VAL A 55 3.67 -21.88 -5.77
N LEU A 56 4.89 -22.19 -5.34
CA LEU A 56 5.42 -21.82 -4.02
C LEU A 56 6.45 -20.70 -4.17
N ASP A 57 6.25 -19.59 -3.48
CA ASP A 57 7.24 -18.53 -3.28
C ASP A 57 7.67 -18.50 -1.80
N PRO A 58 8.79 -19.12 -1.42
CA PRO A 58 9.19 -19.26 -0.02
C PRO A 58 9.71 -17.96 0.62
N PHE A 59 9.84 -16.88 -0.17
CA PHE A 59 10.30 -15.56 0.29
C PHE A 59 9.52 -14.47 -0.45
N CYS A 60 8.19 -14.51 -0.34
CA CYS A 60 7.31 -13.79 -1.24
C CYS A 60 7.34 -12.26 -1.05
N GLY A 61 7.90 -11.75 0.06
CA GLY A 61 7.90 -10.33 0.37
C GLY A 61 6.48 -9.79 0.40
N THR A 62 6.16 -8.85 -0.49
CA THR A 62 4.80 -8.29 -0.64
C THR A 62 3.95 -9.01 -1.70
N GLY A 63 4.33 -10.23 -2.07
CA GLY A 63 3.50 -11.15 -2.85
C GLY A 63 3.50 -10.92 -4.36
N THR A 64 4.58 -10.39 -4.97
CA THR A 64 4.59 -10.15 -6.43
C THR A 64 4.29 -11.43 -7.22
N THR A 65 4.95 -12.54 -6.89
CA THR A 65 4.66 -13.86 -7.50
C THR A 65 3.20 -14.26 -7.32
N ASN A 66 2.70 -14.19 -6.08
CA ASN A 66 1.35 -14.66 -5.73
C ASN A 66 0.26 -13.83 -6.40
N VAL A 67 0.41 -12.51 -6.47
CA VAL A 67 -0.52 -11.62 -7.18
C VAL A 67 -0.57 -11.97 -8.67
N GLU A 68 0.58 -12.15 -9.32
CA GLU A 68 0.61 -12.50 -10.75
C GLU A 68 0.08 -13.92 -11.01
N CYS A 69 0.37 -14.89 -10.13
CA CYS A 69 -0.24 -16.22 -10.20
C CYS A 69 -1.77 -16.11 -10.11
N LYS A 70 -2.29 -15.35 -9.12
CA LYS A 70 -3.73 -15.16 -8.93
C LYS A 70 -4.39 -14.49 -10.14
N LYS A 71 -3.75 -13.45 -10.72
CA LYS A 71 -4.20 -12.79 -11.96
C LYS A 71 -4.29 -13.74 -13.15
N LEU A 72 -3.46 -14.79 -13.18
CA LEU A 72 -3.44 -15.82 -14.22
C LEU A 72 -4.30 -17.05 -13.89
N GLY A 73 -5.02 -17.05 -12.77
CA GLY A 73 -5.82 -18.20 -12.34
C GLY A 73 -4.98 -19.37 -11.82
N ILE A 74 -3.71 -19.15 -11.48
CA ILE A 74 -2.78 -20.16 -10.99
C ILE A 74 -2.78 -20.12 -9.46
N PRO A 75 -3.02 -21.26 -8.78
CA PRO A 75 -2.99 -21.29 -7.34
C PRO A 75 -1.56 -21.07 -6.81
N SER A 76 -1.42 -20.39 -5.66
CA SER A 76 -0.11 -20.12 -5.08
C SER A 76 -0.07 -20.11 -3.56
N VAL A 77 1.11 -20.40 -2.99
CA VAL A 77 1.45 -20.23 -1.59
C VAL A 77 2.70 -19.36 -1.50
N GLY A 78 2.66 -18.32 -0.68
CA GLY A 78 3.80 -17.49 -0.32
C GLY A 78 4.17 -17.71 1.14
N ILE A 79 5.45 -17.55 1.47
CA ILE A 79 5.94 -17.54 2.85
C ILE A 79 6.78 -16.27 3.02
N GLU A 80 6.52 -15.54 4.10
CA GLU A 80 7.28 -14.33 4.45
C GLU A 80 7.38 -14.21 5.97
N ALA A 81 8.59 -13.93 6.46
CA ALA A 81 8.87 -13.80 7.89
C ALA A 81 8.63 -12.37 8.40
N ASN A 82 8.80 -11.36 7.56
CA ASN A 82 8.58 -9.97 7.93
C ASN A 82 7.06 -9.68 8.00
N LEU A 83 6.57 -9.38 9.21
CA LEU A 83 5.13 -9.19 9.45
C LEU A 83 4.48 -8.09 8.61
N VAL A 84 5.21 -7.01 8.27
CA VAL A 84 4.67 -5.91 7.45
C VAL A 84 4.59 -6.34 5.99
N ALA A 85 5.63 -7.01 5.47
CA ALA A 85 5.64 -7.52 4.11
C ALA A 85 4.58 -8.62 3.93
N HIS A 86 4.48 -9.55 4.89
CA HIS A 86 3.44 -10.56 4.97
C HIS A 86 2.05 -9.93 4.97
N PHE A 87 1.79 -8.95 5.84
CA PHE A 87 0.50 -8.23 5.87
C PHE A 87 0.15 -7.62 4.51
N ALA A 88 1.10 -6.91 3.89
CA ALA A 88 0.88 -6.33 2.57
C ALA A 88 0.60 -7.40 1.50
N GLY A 89 1.36 -8.49 1.49
CA GLY A 89 1.15 -9.63 0.59
C GLY A 89 -0.23 -10.25 0.77
N HIS A 90 -0.60 -10.58 2.00
CA HIS A 90 -1.89 -11.17 2.37
C HIS A 90 -3.08 -10.31 1.91
N VAL A 91 -3.03 -8.99 2.12
CA VAL A 91 -4.07 -8.07 1.65
C VAL A 91 -4.12 -8.00 0.12
N LYS A 92 -2.96 -7.97 -0.55
CA LYS A 92 -2.87 -7.90 -2.02
C LYS A 92 -3.40 -9.14 -2.73
N ILE A 93 -3.52 -10.29 -2.06
CA ILE A 93 -4.14 -11.51 -2.62
C ILE A 93 -5.60 -11.71 -2.18
N ASN A 94 -6.11 -10.87 -1.27
CA ASN A 94 -7.49 -10.87 -0.82
C ASN A 94 -8.33 -9.91 -1.67
N TRP A 95 -9.05 -10.46 -2.65
CA TRP A 95 -9.92 -9.71 -3.56
C TRP A 95 -11.43 -9.88 -3.25
N ASN A 96 -11.75 -10.31 -2.03
CA ASN A 96 -13.12 -10.53 -1.58
C ASN A 96 -13.94 -9.26 -1.25
N PRO A 97 -13.35 -8.14 -0.79
CA PRO A 97 -14.16 -7.00 -0.38
C PRO A 97 -15.00 -6.44 -1.53
N ASP A 98 -16.23 -6.07 -1.20
CA ASP A 98 -17.09 -5.32 -2.11
C ASP A 98 -16.53 -3.90 -2.32
N PRO A 99 -16.21 -3.48 -3.56
CA PRO A 99 -15.59 -2.18 -3.83
C PRO A 99 -16.41 -0.99 -3.35
N ASP A 100 -17.73 -1.03 -3.53
CA ASP A 100 -18.60 0.09 -3.18
C ASP A 100 -18.80 0.18 -1.67
N GLY A 101 -18.93 -0.97 -1.00
CA GLY A 101 -18.90 -1.08 0.45
C GLY A 101 -17.60 -0.56 1.07
N LEU A 102 -16.44 -0.87 0.47
CA LEU A 102 -15.13 -0.37 0.91
C LEU A 102 -15.07 1.16 0.86
N ILE A 103 -15.47 1.77 -0.26
CA ILE A 103 -15.51 3.24 -0.40
C ILE A 103 -16.48 3.84 0.61
N LYS A 104 -17.68 3.27 0.76
CA LYS A 104 -18.70 3.78 1.68
C LYS A 104 -18.22 3.75 3.12
N HIS A 105 -17.59 2.64 3.53
CA HIS A 105 -17.04 2.49 4.87
C HIS A 105 -15.92 3.49 5.13
N ALA A 106 -14.94 3.56 4.24
CA ALA A 106 -13.83 4.50 4.35
C ALA A 106 -14.29 5.96 4.39
N SER A 107 -15.31 6.31 3.60
CA SER A 107 -15.92 7.64 3.62
C SER A 107 -16.57 7.96 4.97
N ALA A 108 -17.26 6.99 5.58
CA ALA A 108 -17.84 7.19 6.91
C ALA A 108 -16.77 7.35 8.01
N VAL A 109 -15.66 6.61 7.91
CA VAL A 109 -14.49 6.78 8.79
C VAL A 109 -13.88 8.17 8.59
N ALA A 110 -13.68 8.61 7.35
CA ALA A 110 -13.14 9.93 7.03
C ALA A 110 -13.96 11.05 7.65
N GLU A 111 -15.29 11.04 7.49
CA GLU A 111 -16.16 12.06 8.10
C GLU A 111 -16.06 12.08 9.62
N SER A 112 -15.96 10.90 10.25
CA SER A 112 -15.76 10.79 11.70
C SER A 112 -14.42 11.40 12.14
N VAL A 113 -13.34 11.17 11.37
CA VAL A 113 -12.01 11.76 11.64
C VAL A 113 -12.04 13.28 11.45
N LEU A 114 -12.62 13.76 10.35
CA LEU A 114 -12.72 15.20 10.07
C LEU A 114 -13.53 15.91 11.15
N SER A 115 -14.66 15.32 11.58
CA SER A 115 -15.43 15.83 12.71
C SER A 115 -14.60 15.90 13.99
N ALA A 116 -13.83 14.86 14.30
CA ALA A 116 -12.97 14.83 15.50
C ALA A 116 -11.87 15.91 15.44
N LEU A 117 -11.22 16.09 14.30
CA LEU A 117 -10.19 17.12 14.11
C LEU A 117 -10.77 18.54 14.24
N ARG A 118 -11.97 18.78 13.69
CA ARG A 118 -12.66 20.07 13.80
C ARG A 118 -12.97 20.45 15.25
N THR A 119 -13.27 19.48 16.12
CA THR A 119 -13.49 19.78 17.56
C THR A 119 -12.29 20.39 18.25
N VAL A 120 -11.08 20.16 17.74
CA VAL A 120 -9.82 20.72 18.24
C VAL A 120 -9.24 21.81 17.32
N GLY A 121 -10.04 22.30 16.36
CA GLY A 121 -9.67 23.39 15.46
C GLY A 121 -8.64 23.01 14.39
N ILE A 122 -8.53 21.71 14.06
CA ILE A 122 -7.63 21.20 13.01
C ILE A 122 -8.46 20.85 11.78
N GLU A 123 -8.00 21.29 10.61
CA GLU A 123 -8.56 20.89 9.30
C GLU A 123 -7.55 19.99 8.56
N ASP A 124 -8.04 19.11 7.68
CA ASP A 124 -7.18 18.28 6.82
C ASP A 124 -6.69 19.03 5.58
N ASP A 125 -7.49 19.98 5.08
CA ASP A 125 -7.18 20.75 3.87
C ASP A 125 -6.16 21.87 4.15
N LEU A 126 -5.10 21.92 3.34
CA LEU A 126 -4.01 22.89 3.43
C LEU A 126 -4.41 24.35 3.10
N PHE A 127 -5.63 24.58 2.63
CA PHE A 127 -6.11 25.91 2.21
C PHE A 127 -6.56 26.79 3.37
N PHE A 128 -6.82 26.20 4.54
CA PHE A 128 -7.21 26.92 5.74
C PHE A 128 -6.04 26.91 6.71
N THR A 129 -5.43 28.07 6.93
CA THR A 129 -4.42 28.21 7.99
C THR A 129 -5.11 27.96 9.33
N SER A 130 -4.84 26.80 9.94
CA SER A 130 -5.28 26.50 11.31
C SER A 130 -4.79 27.63 12.22
N ASN A 131 -5.71 28.27 12.94
CA ASN A 131 -5.34 29.27 13.95
C ASN A 131 -4.36 28.62 14.94
N ALA A 132 -3.16 29.20 15.07
CA ALA A 132 -2.03 28.68 15.83
C ALA A 132 -2.28 28.43 17.33
N GLY A 133 -3.50 28.73 17.83
CA GLY A 133 -3.88 28.61 19.24
C GLY A 133 -4.17 27.19 19.75
N SER A 134 -4.38 26.17 18.89
CA SER A 134 -4.75 24.80 19.33
C SER A 134 -3.63 23.75 19.27
N LEU A 135 -2.41 24.12 18.88
CA LEU A 135 -1.27 23.20 18.74
C LEU A 135 -0.74 22.64 20.08
N ALA A 136 -1.27 23.08 21.23
CA ALA A 136 -0.77 22.71 22.55
C ALA A 136 -1.02 21.23 22.94
N TYR A 137 -1.93 20.52 22.26
CA TYR A 137 -2.31 19.14 22.62
C TYR A 137 -2.35 18.19 21.42
N LEU A 138 -1.35 18.25 20.54
CA LEU A 138 -1.20 17.26 19.49
C LEU A 138 -0.87 15.89 20.11
N ARG A 139 -1.72 14.90 19.82
CA ARG A 139 -1.43 13.48 20.07
C ARG A 139 -0.07 13.09 19.49
N THR A 140 0.66 12.29 20.27
CA THR A 140 1.95 11.74 19.90
C THR A 140 2.00 10.26 20.29
N LEU A 141 3.04 9.56 19.83
CA LEU A 141 3.31 8.17 20.24
C LEU A 141 4.02 8.15 21.61
N PRO A 142 3.95 7.02 22.34
CA PRO A 142 4.74 6.83 23.54
C PRO A 142 6.25 7.10 23.30
N PRO A 143 6.98 7.67 24.27
CA PRO A 143 8.38 8.06 24.08
C PRO A 143 9.30 6.93 23.60
N GLU A 144 9.06 5.70 24.05
CA GLU A 144 9.79 4.50 23.64
C GLU A 144 9.57 4.16 22.17
N VAL A 145 8.36 4.36 21.63
CA VAL A 145 8.06 4.14 20.21
C VAL A 145 8.65 5.28 19.37
N MET A 146 8.56 6.52 19.85
CA MET A 146 9.16 7.68 19.19
C MET A 146 10.68 7.52 19.00
N LYS A 147 11.38 6.89 19.96
CA LYS A 147 12.82 6.62 19.85
C LYS A 147 13.19 5.62 18.75
N LEU A 148 12.25 4.77 18.33
CA LEU A 148 12.45 3.84 17.22
C LEU A 148 12.26 4.50 15.85
N MET A 149 11.65 5.68 15.82
CA MET A 149 11.43 6.42 14.58
C MET A 149 12.67 7.22 14.18
N LEU A 150 12.90 7.34 12.87
CA LEU A 150 13.91 8.26 12.36
C LEU A 150 13.53 9.70 12.73
N THR A 151 14.49 10.47 13.23
CA THR A 151 14.29 11.89 13.56
C THR A 151 13.73 12.64 12.35
N ASN A 152 12.68 13.44 12.56
CA ASN A 152 11.96 14.19 11.53
C ASN A 152 11.26 13.32 10.45
N SER A 153 11.10 12.01 10.66
CA SER A 153 10.36 11.14 9.72
C SER A 153 8.90 11.50 9.56
N ILE A 154 8.27 12.15 10.54
CA ILE A 154 6.92 12.70 10.43
C ILE A 154 6.81 13.93 11.31
N SER A 155 6.11 14.95 10.83
CA SER A 155 5.88 16.18 11.57
C SER A 155 4.71 16.03 12.55
N PRO A 156 4.65 16.83 13.64
CA PRO A 156 3.65 16.66 14.70
C PRO A 156 2.19 16.69 14.23
N LEU A 157 1.83 17.60 13.30
CA LEU A 157 0.45 17.76 12.85
C LEU A 157 -0.01 16.60 11.94
N PRO A 158 0.76 16.17 10.92
CA PRO A 158 0.50 14.91 10.21
C PRO A 158 0.43 13.69 11.13
N LEU A 159 1.32 13.57 12.11
CA LEU A 159 1.30 12.49 13.09
C LEU A 159 -0.01 12.48 13.88
N HIS A 160 -0.44 13.63 14.38
CA HIS A 160 -1.71 13.75 15.09
C HIS A 160 -2.89 13.27 14.24
N LYS A 161 -3.01 13.77 13.00
CA LYS A 161 -4.08 13.38 12.06
C LYS A 161 -4.10 11.87 11.80
N VAL A 162 -2.92 11.27 11.62
CA VAL A 162 -2.76 9.82 11.45
C VAL A 162 -3.24 9.06 12.69
N LEU A 163 -2.86 9.50 13.90
CA LEU A 163 -3.25 8.82 15.13
C LEU A 163 -4.77 8.89 15.34
N VAL A 164 -5.41 10.02 15.02
CA VAL A 164 -6.88 10.12 15.03
C VAL A 164 -7.51 9.16 14.01
N LEU A 165 -6.96 9.07 12.80
CA LEU A 165 -7.43 8.13 11.78
C LEU A 165 -7.28 6.66 12.22
N ILE A 166 -6.15 6.28 12.81
CA ILE A 166 -5.92 4.92 13.33
C ILE A 166 -6.96 4.58 14.41
N ASP A 167 -7.26 5.50 15.33
CA ASP A 167 -8.26 5.28 16.36
C ASP A 167 -9.68 5.13 15.78
N GLN A 168 -10.02 5.90 14.75
CA GLN A 168 -11.31 5.78 14.08
C GLN A 168 -11.43 4.47 13.29
N LEU A 169 -10.36 4.04 12.59
CA LEU A 169 -10.31 2.73 11.91
C LEU A 169 -10.48 1.56 12.89
N LYS A 170 -9.89 1.66 14.08
CA LYS A 170 -10.02 0.62 15.12
C LYS A 170 -11.39 0.61 15.77
N SER A 171 -11.94 1.78 16.11
CA SER A 171 -13.23 1.89 16.81
C SER A 171 -14.42 1.60 15.91
N ARG A 172 -14.29 1.83 14.60
CA ARG A 172 -15.29 1.53 13.57
C ARG A 172 -14.83 0.39 12.66
N SER A 173 -14.12 -0.59 13.22
CA SER A 173 -13.56 -1.65 12.40
C SER A 173 -14.67 -2.50 11.75
N ASP A 174 -14.48 -2.78 10.47
CA ASP A 174 -15.26 -3.78 9.73
C ASP A 174 -14.26 -4.77 9.13
N GLU A 175 -14.35 -6.04 9.53
CA GLU A 175 -13.41 -7.09 9.13
C GLU A 175 -13.28 -7.25 7.61
N ARG A 176 -14.33 -6.85 6.87
CA ARG A 176 -14.37 -6.92 5.41
C ARG A 176 -13.46 -5.89 4.74
N TYR A 177 -13.20 -4.76 5.40
CA TYR A 177 -12.54 -3.58 4.80
C TYR A 177 -11.28 -3.15 5.55
N TYR A 178 -11.20 -3.43 6.85
CA TYR A 178 -10.19 -2.91 7.77
C TYR A 178 -8.76 -3.12 7.27
N HIS A 179 -8.44 -4.31 6.75
CA HIS A 179 -7.09 -4.59 6.28
C HIS A 179 -6.71 -3.82 5.01
N HIS A 180 -7.64 -3.63 4.07
CA HIS A 180 -7.42 -2.82 2.87
C HIS A 180 -7.28 -1.34 3.23
N GLU A 181 -8.11 -0.84 4.14
CA GLU A 181 -8.03 0.53 4.67
C GLU A 181 -6.71 0.80 5.40
N MET A 182 -6.26 -0.16 6.22
CA MET A 182 -4.97 -0.10 6.91
C MET A 182 -3.79 -0.17 5.94
N LEU A 183 -3.86 -0.99 4.88
CA LEU A 183 -2.81 -1.04 3.87
C LEU A 183 -2.75 0.27 3.07
N ALA A 184 -3.89 0.85 2.72
CA ALA A 184 -3.97 2.16 2.07
C ALA A 184 -3.31 3.24 2.95
N LEU A 185 -3.57 3.21 4.26
CA LEU A 185 -2.92 4.11 5.20
C LEU A 185 -1.40 3.87 5.28
N ALA A 186 -0.97 2.61 5.34
CA ALA A 186 0.46 2.27 5.35
C ALA A 186 1.20 2.81 4.10
N LYS A 187 0.61 2.64 2.91
CA LYS A 187 1.13 3.20 1.66
C LYS A 187 1.18 4.73 1.70
N ALA A 188 0.08 5.38 2.10
CA ALA A 188 0.00 6.83 2.18
C ALA A 188 1.02 7.40 3.17
N LEU A 189 1.20 6.75 4.33
CA LEU A 189 2.18 7.09 5.36
C LEU A 189 3.59 7.15 4.78
N VAL A 190 3.99 6.06 4.15
CA VAL A 190 5.35 5.85 3.62
C VAL A 190 5.63 6.77 2.43
N CYS A 191 4.68 6.95 1.51
CA CYS A 191 4.93 7.63 0.25
C CYS A 191 4.59 9.13 0.24
N THR A 192 3.63 9.58 1.06
CA THR A 192 3.03 10.92 0.86
C THR A 192 2.82 11.70 2.14
N ILE A 193 2.49 11.06 3.26
CA ILE A 193 2.20 11.76 4.53
C ILE A 193 3.50 12.05 5.28
N SER A 194 4.35 11.04 5.47
CA SER A 194 5.62 11.17 6.19
C SER A 194 6.66 11.95 5.40
N ASN A 195 7.72 12.40 6.06
CA ASN A 195 8.89 13.00 5.43
C ASN A 195 9.89 11.93 4.95
N LEU A 196 9.52 10.66 4.92
CA LEU A 196 10.41 9.60 4.43
C LEU A 196 10.64 9.74 2.92
N LYS A 197 11.84 9.39 2.50
CA LYS A 197 12.22 9.26 1.10
C LYS A 197 12.91 7.92 0.91
N PHE A 198 12.40 7.14 -0.03
CA PHE A 198 12.95 5.83 -0.36
C PHE A 198 13.88 5.94 -1.57
N GLY A 199 15.16 5.65 -1.35
CA GLY A 199 16.17 5.45 -2.39
C GLY A 199 16.81 4.07 -2.25
N PRO A 200 18.12 3.92 -2.56
CA PRO A 200 18.87 2.72 -2.18
C PRO A 200 18.79 2.43 -0.67
N GLU A 201 18.67 3.49 0.13
CA GLU A 201 18.46 3.46 1.57
C GLU A 201 17.24 4.34 1.94
N VAL A 202 16.70 4.13 3.15
CA VAL A 202 15.61 4.95 3.69
C VAL A 202 16.20 6.21 4.29
N GLY A 203 15.75 7.38 3.84
CA GLY A 203 16.19 8.68 4.33
C GLY A 203 15.04 9.63 4.64
N ILE A 204 15.41 10.86 5.01
CA ILE A 204 14.47 11.96 5.24
C ILE A 204 14.50 12.88 4.00
N GLY A 205 13.32 13.10 3.41
CA GLY A 205 13.08 14.05 2.36
C GLY A 205 12.77 15.46 2.88
N ARG A 206 11.97 16.21 2.12
CA ARG A 206 11.52 17.54 2.53
C ARG A 206 10.61 17.41 3.76
N ILE A 207 10.92 18.17 4.80
CA ILE A 207 10.05 18.30 5.98
C ILE A 207 8.80 19.07 5.57
N LYS A 208 7.64 18.48 5.84
CA LYS A 208 6.32 19.08 5.61
C LYS A 208 5.71 19.40 6.96
N ASP A 209 5.42 20.67 7.22
CA ASP A 209 4.78 21.06 8.48
C ASP A 209 3.37 20.46 8.59
N ASP A 210 2.66 20.34 7.45
CA ASP A 210 1.35 19.70 7.35
C ASP A 210 1.12 19.03 5.98
N VAL A 211 0.12 18.14 5.93
CA VAL A 211 -0.37 17.44 4.73
C VAL A 211 -1.82 16.99 4.94
N SER A 212 -2.59 16.89 3.84
CA SER A 212 -3.94 16.32 3.87
C SER A 212 -3.90 14.80 3.99
N VAL A 213 -3.93 14.31 5.23
CA VAL A 213 -3.81 12.89 5.59
C VAL A 213 -5.04 12.12 5.14
N ILE A 214 -6.23 12.61 5.48
CA ILE A 214 -7.50 11.91 5.23
C ILE A 214 -7.77 11.87 3.73
N ARG A 215 -7.58 12.99 3.03
CA ARG A 215 -7.72 13.04 1.57
C ARG A 215 -6.77 12.08 0.85
N THR A 216 -5.50 12.05 1.27
CA THR A 216 -4.49 11.16 0.66
C THR A 216 -4.84 9.69 0.90
N TRP A 217 -5.29 9.35 2.11
CA TRP A 217 -5.70 8.00 2.45
C TRP A 217 -6.94 7.55 1.65
N LEU A 218 -7.99 8.38 1.58
CA LEU A 218 -9.19 8.09 0.78
C LEU A 218 -8.87 7.86 -0.70
N ALA A 219 -7.96 8.64 -1.28
CA ALA A 219 -7.52 8.43 -2.66
C ALA A 219 -6.87 7.05 -2.85
N GLY A 220 -6.09 6.59 -1.86
CA GLY A 220 -5.53 5.24 -1.85
C GLY A 220 -6.61 4.15 -1.79
N VAL A 221 -7.63 4.34 -0.95
CA VAL A 221 -8.78 3.42 -0.87
C VAL A 221 -9.55 3.38 -2.18
N GLN A 222 -9.75 4.53 -2.83
CA GLN A 222 -10.41 4.60 -4.14
C GLN A 222 -9.66 3.78 -5.20
N ILE A 223 -8.33 3.90 -5.26
CA ILE A 223 -7.49 3.09 -6.17
C ILE A 223 -7.67 1.60 -5.90
N MET A 224 -7.68 1.18 -4.63
CA MET A 224 -7.91 -0.23 -4.28
C MET A 224 -9.29 -0.71 -4.72
N ALA A 225 -10.34 0.09 -4.52
CA ALA A 225 -11.69 -0.25 -4.95
C ALA A 225 -11.80 -0.36 -6.48
N ASP A 226 -11.17 0.56 -7.22
CA ASP A 226 -11.13 0.52 -8.68
C ASP A 226 -10.42 -0.75 -9.18
N ASP A 227 -9.29 -1.11 -8.57
CA ASP A 227 -8.58 -2.35 -8.87
C ASP A 227 -9.43 -3.59 -8.55
N LEU A 228 -10.11 -3.63 -7.40
CA LEU A 228 -11.00 -4.73 -7.01
C LEU A 228 -12.11 -4.94 -8.04
N ARG A 229 -12.71 -3.88 -8.59
CA ARG A 229 -13.72 -4.02 -9.67
C ARG A 229 -13.17 -4.79 -10.88
N ASN A 230 -11.88 -4.62 -11.17
CA ASN A 230 -11.23 -5.30 -12.30
C ASN A 230 -10.84 -6.75 -11.97
N VAL A 231 -10.46 -7.07 -10.73
CA VAL A 231 -9.92 -8.40 -10.37
C VAL A 231 -10.89 -9.31 -9.61
N ASN A 232 -12.06 -8.82 -9.20
CA ASN A 232 -13.05 -9.58 -8.40
C ASN A 232 -13.47 -10.92 -9.03
N HIS A 233 -13.48 -11.03 -10.36
CA HIS A 233 -13.80 -12.28 -11.08
C HIS A 233 -12.79 -13.41 -10.82
N LEU A 234 -11.62 -13.11 -10.25
CA LEU A 234 -10.56 -14.04 -9.89
C LEU A 234 -10.41 -14.21 -8.37
N ARG A 235 -11.35 -13.70 -7.56
CA ARG A 235 -11.27 -13.75 -6.10
C ARG A 235 -11.11 -15.17 -5.55
N ASP A 236 -11.76 -16.13 -6.20
CA ASP A 236 -11.83 -17.54 -5.79
C ASP A 236 -10.58 -18.36 -6.20
N VAL A 237 -9.63 -17.75 -6.93
CA VAL A 237 -8.35 -18.41 -7.25
C VAL A 237 -7.56 -18.60 -5.95
N PRO A 238 -7.18 -19.84 -5.57
CA PRO A 238 -6.52 -20.11 -4.30
C PRO A 238 -5.17 -19.39 -4.19
N ALA A 239 -5.01 -18.53 -3.19
CA ALA A 239 -3.75 -17.87 -2.88
C ALA A 239 -3.64 -17.73 -1.37
N TYR A 240 -2.47 -18.06 -0.82
CA TYR A 240 -2.18 -17.97 0.61
C TYR A 240 -0.82 -17.33 0.80
N ILE A 241 -0.70 -16.39 1.76
CA ILE A 241 0.54 -15.80 2.25
C ILE A 241 0.44 -15.82 3.77
#